data_AF-A0A2N2I505-F1
#
_entry.id   AF-A0A2N2I505-F1
#
_cell.length_a   1.000
_cell.length_b   1.000
_cell.length_c   1.000
_cell.angle_alpha   90.00
_cell.angle_beta   90.00
_cell.angle_gamma   90.00
#
_symmetry.space_group_name_H-M   'P 1'
#
loop_
_entity.id
_entity.type
_entity.pdbx_description
1 polymer ?
#
loop_
_entity_poly.entity_id
_entity_poly.type
_entity_poly.pdbx_seq_one_letter_code
_entity_poly.pdbx_strand_id
1 'polypeptide(L)'
;EREPGARGFHPVSNASPNRKVLVVGDDPLAALPLLQHLRAGGIVAVQLDRCPAGMKSIEVQAGRRTWTVPAGPFALAAASGAPIVLALATRNGFLSYDLRITRPVNVPQGQPLPPLVERVVREMAAHVQGAPTQWFDFAPA
;
A
#
# COMPACT_ATOMS: atom_id res chain seq x y z
N GLU A 1 8.07 14.97 30.29
CA GLU A 1 8.34 13.60 30.74
C GLU A 1 7.60 12.66 29.79
N ARG A 2 8.32 11.88 28.97
CA ARG A 2 7.75 11.05 27.90
C ARG A 2 7.65 9.62 28.42
N GLU A 3 6.44 9.07 28.52
CA GLU A 3 6.24 7.69 28.95
C GLU A 3 6.95 6.68 28.02
N PRO A 4 7.75 5.74 28.54
CA PRO A 4 8.48 4.74 27.73
C PRO A 4 7.62 3.56 27.23
N GLY A 5 6.28 3.68 27.24
CA GLY A 5 5.36 2.54 27.14
C GLY A 5 4.72 2.25 25.78
N ALA A 6 4.78 3.14 24.79
CA ALA A 6 4.03 2.98 23.55
C ALA A 6 4.72 2.10 22.47
N ARG A 7 5.44 1.04 22.87
CA ARG A 7 5.98 0.01 21.95
C ARG A 7 5.01 -1.17 21.76
N GLY A 8 3.71 -0.91 21.86
CA GLY A 8 2.65 -1.91 21.76
C GLY A 8 1.97 -1.92 20.39
N PHE A 9 2.72 -2.03 19.29
CA PHE A 9 2.14 -2.54 18.05
C PHE A 9 2.77 -3.91 17.82
N HIS A 10 1.98 -4.97 18.02
CA HIS A 10 2.43 -6.33 17.77
C HIS A 10 2.98 -6.41 16.34
N PRO A 11 4.22 -6.86 16.11
CA PRO A 11 4.58 -7.30 14.77
C PRO A 11 3.57 -8.37 14.38
N VAL A 12 2.86 -8.17 13.28
CA VAL A 12 1.91 -9.16 12.76
C VAL A 12 2.64 -10.50 12.71
N SER A 13 2.18 -11.44 13.53
CA SER A 13 2.90 -12.69 13.74
C SER A 13 3.05 -13.44 12.42
N ASN A 14 4.25 -13.95 12.16
CA ASN A 14 4.52 -14.91 11.09
C ASN A 14 4.00 -16.32 11.42
N ALA A 15 3.10 -16.47 12.41
CA ALA A 15 2.53 -17.75 12.82
C ALA A 15 1.73 -18.47 11.72
N SER A 16 1.33 -17.78 10.64
CA SER A 16 0.77 -18.45 9.48
C SER A 16 1.90 -18.93 8.57
N PRO A 17 1.99 -20.24 8.24
CA PRO A 17 3.04 -20.76 7.37
C PRO A 17 3.00 -20.14 5.96
N ASN A 18 1.85 -19.57 5.56
CA ASN A 18 1.63 -19.02 4.23
C ASN A 18 1.74 -17.48 4.17
N ARG A 19 2.17 -16.82 5.26
CA ARG A 19 2.34 -15.36 5.30
C ARG A 19 3.66 -15.00 5.96
N LYS A 20 4.50 -14.27 5.23
CA LYS A 20 5.70 -13.64 5.77
C LYS A 20 5.53 -12.12 5.78
N VAL A 21 5.74 -11.51 6.94
CA VAL A 21 5.71 -10.06 7.14
C VAL A 21 7.15 -9.55 7.13
N LEU A 22 7.42 -8.54 6.31
CA LEU A 22 8.70 -7.86 6.24
C LEU A 22 8.50 -6.39 6.59
N VAL A 23 9.38 -5.87 7.44
CA VAL A 23 9.48 -4.43 7.71
C VAL A 23 10.42 -3.85 6.66
N VAL A 24 9.96 -2.87 5.90
CA VAL A 24 10.72 -2.20 4.85
C VAL A 24 10.94 -0.75 5.26
N GLY A 25 12.19 -0.29 5.29
CA GLY A 25 12.53 1.10 5.63
C GLY A 25 13.88 1.26 6.34
N ASP A 26 14.29 0.27 7.13
CA ASP A 26 15.52 0.37 7.94
C ASP A 26 16.80 -0.04 7.19
N ASP A 27 16.66 -0.82 6.12
CA ASP A 27 17.74 -1.30 5.27
C ASP A 27 17.40 -1.02 3.78
N PRO A 28 18.28 -0.34 3.02
CA PRO A 28 18.12 -0.16 1.57
C PRO A 28 17.86 -1.45 0.78
N LEU A 29 18.30 -2.59 1.30
CA LEU A 29 18.14 -3.92 0.68
C LEU A 29 16.90 -4.67 1.18
N ALA A 30 16.12 -4.12 2.12
CA ALA A 30 14.93 -4.76 2.69
C ALA A 30 13.86 -5.12 1.64
N ALA A 31 13.88 -4.47 0.48
CA ALA A 31 12.98 -4.76 -0.63
C ALA A 31 13.43 -5.94 -1.52
N LEU A 32 14.70 -6.38 -1.44
CA LEU A 32 15.23 -7.46 -2.28
C LEU A 32 14.48 -8.79 -2.09
N PRO A 33 14.14 -9.24 -0.87
CA PRO A 33 13.36 -10.46 -0.70
C PRO A 33 11.95 -10.35 -1.30
N LEU A 34 11.34 -9.16 -1.25
CA LEU A 34 10.03 -8.93 -1.88
C LEU A 34 10.13 -9.01 -3.41
N LEU A 35 11.18 -8.44 -3.99
CA LEU A 35 11.45 -8.50 -5.42
C LEU A 35 11.66 -9.94 -5.89
N GLN A 36 12.47 -10.72 -5.16
CA GLN A 36 12.69 -12.14 -5.44
C GLN A 36 11.38 -12.93 -5.34
N HIS A 37 10.56 -12.66 -4.32
CA HIS A 37 9.27 -13.33 -4.14
C HIS A 37 8.32 -13.06 -5.31
N LEU A 38 8.19 -11.80 -5.76
CA LEU A 38 7.37 -11.45 -6.92
C LEU A 38 7.88 -12.10 -8.21
N ARG A 39 9.20 -12.12 -8.44
CA ARG A 39 9.80 -12.78 -9.62
C ARG A 39 9.59 -14.29 -9.62
N ALA A 40 9.43 -14.91 -8.45
CA ALA A 40 9.09 -16.32 -8.31
C ALA A 40 7.57 -16.60 -8.45
N GLY A 41 6.75 -15.60 -8.81
CA GLY A 41 5.30 -15.73 -8.92
C GLY A 41 4.53 -15.58 -7.60
N GLY A 42 5.19 -15.11 -6.55
CA GLY A 42 4.58 -14.80 -5.26
C GLY A 42 3.73 -13.53 -5.29
N ILE A 43 3.03 -13.26 -4.18
CA ILE A 43 2.18 -12.08 -4.01
C ILE A 43 2.71 -11.25 -2.84
N VAL A 44 2.83 -9.95 -3.06
CA VAL A 44 3.20 -8.98 -2.01
C VAL A 44 2.02 -8.06 -1.78
N ALA A 45 1.56 -8.00 -0.53
CA ALA A 45 0.55 -7.06 -0.07
C ALA A 45 1.23 -5.89 0.65
N VAL A 46 0.90 -4.67 0.23
CA VAL A 46 1.44 -3.41 0.78
C VAL A 46 0.32 -2.38 0.90
N GLN A 47 0.39 -1.54 1.93
CA GLN A 47 -0.55 -0.46 2.13
C GLN A 47 -0.17 0.75 1.24
N LEU A 48 -1.13 1.31 0.50
CA LEU A 48 -0.88 2.35 -0.50
C LEU A 48 -1.24 3.78 -0.03
N ASP A 49 -1.84 3.94 1.15
CA ASP A 49 -2.39 5.20 1.62
C ASP A 49 -1.67 5.77 2.85
N ARG A 50 -0.46 5.27 3.16
CA ARG A 50 0.34 5.72 4.31
C ARG A 50 1.77 6.05 3.89
N CYS A 51 2.21 7.25 4.24
CA CYS A 51 3.55 7.78 3.99
C CYS A 51 4.13 8.40 5.27
N PRO A 52 4.78 7.61 6.14
CA PRO A 52 5.53 8.14 7.27
C PRO A 52 6.61 9.13 6.82
N ALA A 53 6.99 10.05 7.71
CA ALA A 53 8.06 11.01 7.44
C ALA A 53 9.37 10.31 7.03
N GLY A 54 10.04 10.83 6.01
CA GLY A 54 11.28 10.26 5.46
C GLY A 54 11.08 9.13 4.45
N MET A 55 9.84 8.64 4.26
CA MET A 55 9.54 7.68 3.20
C MET A 55 9.47 8.37 1.84
N LYS A 56 10.09 7.77 0.82
CA LYS A 56 9.95 8.24 -0.57
C LYS A 56 8.49 8.13 -1.01
N SER A 57 7.88 9.25 -1.34
CA SER A 57 6.49 9.36 -1.74
C SER A 57 6.33 9.93 -3.15
N ILE A 58 5.12 9.83 -3.68
CA ILE A 58 4.69 10.43 -4.93
C ILE A 58 3.42 11.23 -4.61
N GLU A 59 3.41 12.49 -4.99
CA GLU A 59 2.22 13.32 -4.92
C GLU A 59 1.44 13.24 -6.22
N VAL A 60 0.13 13.05 -6.12
CA VAL A 60 -0.77 12.92 -7.26
C VAL A 60 -2.11 13.57 -7.00
N GLN A 61 -2.77 14.05 -8.06
CA GLN A 61 -4.12 14.59 -7.98
C GLN A 61 -5.15 13.48 -8.22
N ALA A 62 -6.07 13.29 -7.27
CA ALA A 62 -7.20 12.39 -7.44
C ALA A 62 -8.48 12.99 -6.85
N GLY A 63 -9.42 13.33 -7.74
CA GLY A 63 -10.62 14.07 -7.38
C GLY A 63 -10.28 15.52 -7.02
N ARG A 64 -10.70 15.97 -5.84
CA ARG A 64 -10.45 17.33 -5.32
C ARG A 64 -9.32 17.40 -4.30
N ARG A 65 -8.58 16.29 -4.10
CA ARG A 65 -7.54 16.16 -3.07
C ARG A 65 -6.21 15.77 -3.71
N THR A 66 -5.14 16.38 -3.20
CA THR A 66 -3.78 15.89 -3.38
C THR A 66 -3.56 14.69 -2.48
N TRP A 67 -3.07 13.58 -3.05
CA TRP A 67 -2.72 12.38 -2.31
C TRP A 67 -1.21 12.18 -2.32
N THR A 68 -0.67 11.81 -1.18
CA THR A 68 0.74 11.44 -1.01
C THR A 68 0.80 9.93 -0.78
N VAL A 69 1.30 9.18 -1.76
CA VAL A 69 1.35 7.70 -1.72
C VAL A 69 2.78 7.19 -1.75
N PRO A 70 3.07 6.00 -1.19
CA PRO A 70 4.43 5.50 -1.14
C PRO A 70 4.91 5.16 -2.55
N ALA A 71 6.16 5.53 -2.87
CA ALA A 71 6.78 5.22 -4.16
C ALA A 71 7.16 3.72 -4.28
N GLY A 72 7.39 3.07 -3.14
CA GLY A 72 7.89 1.69 -3.03
C GLY A 72 7.07 0.66 -3.82
N PRO A 73 5.74 0.59 -3.66
CA PRO A 73 4.89 -0.35 -4.41
C PRO A 73 5.05 -0.23 -5.93
N PHE A 74 5.12 1.00 -6.45
CA PHE A 74 5.29 1.24 -7.89
C PHE A 74 6.69 0.88 -8.38
N ALA A 75 7.72 1.21 -7.61
CA ALA A 75 9.10 0.82 -7.91
C ALA A 75 9.28 -0.71 -7.90
N LEU A 76 8.64 -1.39 -6.94
CA LEU A 76 8.68 -2.85 -6.82
C LEU A 76 7.97 -3.52 -8.00
N ALA A 77 6.80 -3.01 -8.40
CA ALA A 77 6.08 -3.47 -9.59
C ALA A 77 6.91 -3.27 -10.87
N ALA A 78 7.50 -2.09 -11.07
CA ALA A 78 8.36 -1.79 -12.22
C ALA A 78 9.59 -2.71 -12.28
N ALA A 79 10.23 -3.00 -11.15
CA ALA A 79 11.44 -3.82 -11.08
C ALA A 79 11.18 -5.34 -11.21
N SER A 80 10.00 -5.79 -10.78
CA SER A 80 9.58 -7.20 -10.84
C SER A 80 8.87 -7.55 -12.14
N GLY A 81 8.24 -6.57 -12.80
CA GLY A 81 7.28 -6.79 -13.88
C GLY A 81 5.90 -7.24 -13.39
N ALA A 82 5.68 -7.31 -12.06
CA ALA A 82 4.39 -7.71 -11.50
C ALA A 82 3.36 -6.57 -11.65
N PRO A 83 2.11 -6.88 -12.00
CA PRO A 83 1.05 -5.87 -12.03
C PRO A 83 0.64 -5.46 -10.61
N ILE A 84 0.12 -4.24 -10.50
CA ILE A 84 -0.56 -3.77 -9.28
C ILE A 84 -2.05 -4.05 -9.41
N VAL A 85 -2.64 -4.63 -8.36
CA VAL A 85 -4.08 -4.66 -8.11
C VAL A 85 -4.36 -4.01 -6.77
N LEU A 86 -5.45 -3.25 -6.66
CA LEU A 86 -5.94 -2.77 -5.38
C LEU A 86 -6.93 -3.78 -4.82
N ALA A 87 -6.72 -4.16 -3.56
CA ALA A 87 -7.70 -4.88 -2.76
C ALA A 87 -8.37 -3.89 -1.81
N LEU A 88 -9.63 -3.56 -2.10
CA LEU A 88 -10.39 -2.51 -1.41
C LEU A 88 -11.55 -3.16 -0.68
N ALA A 89 -11.57 -3.06 0.65
CA ALA A 89 -12.60 -3.66 1.48
C ALA A 89 -13.57 -2.60 2.01
N THR A 90 -14.84 -2.96 2.09
CA THR A 90 -15.89 -2.22 2.79
C THR A 90 -16.65 -3.19 3.66
N ARG A 91 -16.87 -2.87 4.93
CA ARG A 91 -17.71 -3.64 5.83
C ARG A 91 -19.18 -3.32 5.55
N ASN A 92 -19.98 -4.35 5.27
CA ASN A 92 -21.42 -4.24 5.02
C ASN A 92 -22.27 -4.90 6.13
N GLY A 93 -21.65 -5.53 7.13
CA GLY A 93 -22.35 -6.14 8.27
C GLY A 93 -21.42 -6.63 9.38
N PHE A 94 -21.94 -7.40 10.33
CA PHE A 94 -21.13 -8.08 11.33
C PHE A 94 -20.29 -9.18 10.66
N LEU A 95 -18.96 -9.04 10.70
CA LEU A 95 -18.00 -9.92 10.03
C LEU A 95 -18.26 -10.14 8.53
N SER A 96 -18.97 -9.19 7.89
CA SER A 96 -19.33 -9.25 6.47
C SER A 96 -18.69 -8.09 5.73
N TYR A 97 -18.02 -8.40 4.63
CA TYR A 97 -17.18 -7.48 3.87
C TYR A 97 -17.38 -7.67 2.37
N ASP A 98 -17.52 -6.56 1.66
CA ASP A 98 -17.38 -6.51 0.21
C ASP A 98 -15.92 -6.23 -0.12
N LEU A 99 -15.32 -7.13 -0.93
CA LEU A 99 -13.97 -6.98 -1.43
C LEU A 99 -14.00 -6.65 -2.92
N ARG A 100 -13.52 -5.46 -3.27
CA ARG A 100 -13.32 -5.04 -4.65
C ARG A 100 -11.85 -5.19 -5.03
N ILE A 101 -11.58 -6.04 -6.02
CA ILE A 101 -10.26 -6.15 -6.64
C ILE A 101 -10.28 -5.39 -7.97
N THR A 102 -9.36 -4.44 -8.15
CA THR A 102 -9.30 -3.67 -9.40
C THR A 102 -8.70 -4.49 -10.54
N ARG A 103 -8.89 -4.01 -11.77
CA ARG A 103 -8.13 -4.53 -12.91
C ARG A 103 -6.62 -4.36 -12.66
N PRO A 104 -5.79 -5.31 -13.11
CA PRO A 104 -4.33 -5.19 -13.05
C PRO A 104 -3.83 -3.93 -13.77
N VAL A 105 -2.87 -3.25 -13.17
CA VAL A 105 -2.14 -2.13 -13.76
C VAL A 105 -0.67 -2.52 -13.90
N ASN A 106 -0.21 -2.66 -15.14
CA ASN A 106 1.20 -2.94 -15.43
C ASN A 106 2.00 -1.64 -15.27
N VAL A 107 3.06 -1.70 -14.46
CA VAL A 107 3.98 -0.56 -14.29
C VAL A 107 5.18 -0.78 -15.21
N PRO A 108 5.42 0.12 -16.18
CA PRO A 108 6.59 0.02 -17.04
C PRO A 108 7.89 0.06 -16.24
N GLN A 109 8.91 -0.64 -16.73
CA GLN A 109 10.24 -0.59 -16.15
C GLN A 109 10.81 0.84 -16.25
N GLY A 110 11.42 1.34 -15.18
CA GLY A 110 11.90 2.73 -15.08
C GLY A 110 11.20 3.50 -13.95
N GLN A 111 11.18 4.83 -14.05
CA GLN A 111 10.51 5.65 -13.04
C GLN A 111 8.98 5.55 -13.22
N PRO A 112 8.20 5.36 -12.14
CA PRO A 112 6.75 5.30 -12.23
C PRO A 112 6.21 6.63 -12.74
N LEU A 113 5.41 6.57 -13.80
CA LEU A 113 4.85 7.76 -14.43
C LEU A 113 3.71 8.33 -13.57
N PRO A 114 3.72 9.64 -13.24
CA PRO A 114 2.65 10.25 -12.45
C PRO A 114 1.22 9.96 -12.94
N PRO A 115 0.92 9.96 -14.27
CA PRO A 115 -0.42 9.60 -14.75
C PRO A 115 -0.87 8.16 -14.42
N LEU A 116 0.07 7.21 -14.35
CA LEU A 116 -0.24 5.83 -13.97
C LEU A 116 -0.54 5.74 -12.47
N VAL A 117 0.27 6.43 -11.66
CA VAL A 117 0.06 6.52 -10.20
C VAL A 117 -1.28 7.18 -9.93
N GLU A 118 -1.57 8.31 -10.57
CA GLU A 118 -2.86 9.01 -10.51
C GLU A 118 -4.04 8.09 -10.83
N ARG A 119 -3.93 7.27 -11.87
CA ARG A 119 -4.99 6.31 -12.23
C ARG A 119 -5.26 5.31 -11.12
N VAL A 120 -4.22 4.72 -10.52
CA VAL A 120 -4.36 3.78 -9.40
C VAL A 120 -4.96 4.51 -8.18
N VAL A 121 -4.43 5.68 -7.85
CA VAL A 121 -4.90 6.46 -6.70
C VAL A 121 -6.33 6.97 -6.89
N ARG A 122 -6.79 7.22 -8.12
CA ARG A 122 -8.17 7.58 -8.41
C ARG A 122 -9.16 6.46 -8.06
N GLU A 123 -8.80 5.20 -8.29
CA GLU A 123 -9.62 4.05 -7.90
C GLU A 123 -9.73 3.94 -6.37
N MET A 124 -8.63 4.16 -5.66
CA MET A 124 -8.61 4.20 -4.20
C MET A 124 -9.41 5.38 -3.66
N ALA A 125 -9.20 6.57 -4.20
CA ALA A 125 -9.90 7.79 -3.81
C ALA A 125 -11.41 7.65 -4.01
N ALA A 126 -11.86 7.12 -5.16
CA ALA A 126 -13.28 6.87 -5.42
C ALA A 126 -13.89 5.91 -4.39
N HIS A 127 -13.16 4.86 -4.01
CA HIS A 127 -13.60 3.91 -2.97
C HIS A 127 -13.74 4.59 -1.61
N VAL A 128 -12.73 5.38 -1.20
CA VAL A 128 -12.76 6.14 0.04
C VAL A 128 -13.93 7.13 0.05
N GLN A 129 -14.20 7.82 -1.06
CA GLN A 129 -15.35 8.74 -1.16
C GLN A 129 -16.70 8.02 -1.06
N GLY A 130 -16.79 6.76 -1.50
CA GLY A 130 -18.00 5.94 -1.38
C GLY A 130 -18.28 5.43 0.04
N ALA A 131 -17.25 5.34 0.89
CA ALA A 131 -17.37 4.86 2.27
C ALA A 131 -16.41 5.61 3.22
N PRO A 132 -16.57 6.94 3.39
CA PRO A 132 -15.55 7.78 4.05
C PRO A 132 -15.34 7.44 5.53
N THR A 133 -16.38 6.99 6.23
CA THR A 133 -16.30 6.57 7.65
C THR A 133 -15.57 5.23 7.84
N GLN A 134 -15.26 4.52 6.77
CA GLN A 134 -14.55 3.24 6.80
C GLN A 134 -13.07 3.38 6.40
N TRP A 135 -12.62 4.61 6.13
CA TRP A 135 -11.21 4.90 5.91
C TRP A 135 -10.57 5.39 7.21
N PHE A 136 -9.74 4.54 7.81
CA PHE A 136 -9.13 4.77 9.12
C PHE A 136 -7.88 5.66 9.05
N ASP A 137 -8.05 6.89 8.59
CA ASP A 137 -7.01 7.93 8.62
C ASP A 137 -7.25 8.86 9.81
N PHE A 138 -6.53 8.62 10.90
CA PHE A 138 -6.63 9.39 12.15
C PHE A 138 -5.44 10.33 12.36
N ALA A 139 -4.57 10.46 11.35
CA ALA A 139 -3.47 11.42 11.43
C ALA A 139 -4.04 12.85 11.53
N PRO A 140 -3.38 13.76 12.26
CA PRO A 140 -3.76 15.16 12.27
C PRO A 140 -3.77 15.69 10.83
N ALA A 141 -4.82 16.45 10.50
CA ALA A 141 -4.96 17.11 9.20
C ALA A 141 -3.88 18.18 8.96
#